data_AF-A0A2E9J9F6-F1
#
_entry.id   AF-A0A2E9J9F6-F1
#
_cell.length_a   1.000
_cell.length_b   1.000
_cell.length_c   1.000
_cell.angle_alpha   90.00
_cell.angle_beta   90.00
_cell.angle_gamma   90.00
#
_symmetry.space_group_name_H-M   'P 1'
#
loop_
_entity.id
_entity.type
_entity.pdbx_description
1 polymer ?
#
loop_
_entity_poly.entity_id
_entity_poly.type
_entity_poly.pdbx_seq_one_letter_code
_entity_poly.pdbx_strand_id
1 'polypeptide(L)'
;MFKIIILVMAMLIGGCTTQLQPPIEEKEVVVQETGGYEPWPEGEKVYWYARYFFTMAANLKVQQLMTPRDAYEIAKCTVDKYESEHSWEWFTMFLHDNQLIQPQIEQYVYETTRECAVKQRAKSESAKSTDVLYTNTMIKIKLGTTL
;
A
#
# COMPACT_ATOMS: atom_id res chain seq x y z
N MET A 1 -35.46 42.32 -15.54
CA MET A 1 -34.08 41.84 -15.31
C MET A 1 -34.07 40.50 -14.57
N PHE A 2 -34.85 39.51 -15.03
CA PHE A 2 -34.96 38.17 -14.39
C PHE A 2 -34.97 37.02 -15.41
N LYS A 3 -34.64 37.31 -16.68
CA LYS A 3 -34.58 36.31 -17.76
C LYS A 3 -33.16 35.90 -18.13
N ILE A 4 -32.15 36.70 -17.77
CA ILE A 4 -30.72 36.40 -18.03
C ILE A 4 -30.14 35.45 -16.96
N ILE A 5 -30.69 35.46 -15.74
CA ILE A 5 -30.21 34.64 -14.62
C ILE A 5 -30.50 33.14 -14.82
N ILE A 6 -31.57 32.78 -15.54
CA ILE A 6 -31.92 31.37 -15.81
C ILE A 6 -30.96 30.73 -16.83
N LEU A 7 -30.40 31.51 -17.76
CA LEU A 7 -29.47 31.01 -18.77
C LEU A 7 -28.07 30.69 -18.20
N VAL A 8 -27.64 31.38 -17.14
CA VAL A 8 -26.34 31.13 -16.49
C VAL A 8 -26.41 29.90 -15.57
N MET A 9 -27.56 29.64 -14.94
CA MET A 9 -27.74 28.47 -14.08
C MET A 9 -27.93 27.16 -14.87
N ALA A 10 -28.42 27.24 -16.12
CA ALA A 10 -28.52 26.09 -17.03
C ALA A 10 -27.14 25.64 -17.58
N MET A 11 -26.15 26.53 -17.65
CA MET A 11 -24.77 26.15 -18.03
C MET A 11 -23.99 25.44 -16.91
N LEU A 12 -24.47 25.49 -15.66
CA LEU A 12 -23.82 24.83 -14.52
C LEU A 12 -24.28 23.38 -14.30
N ILE A 13 -25.28 22.91 -15.05
CA ILE A 13 -25.82 21.53 -14.95
C ILE A 13 -25.41 20.67 -16.16
N GLY A 14 -24.87 21.29 -17.23
CA GLY A 14 -24.46 20.63 -18.48
C GLY A 14 -23.00 20.15 -18.53
N GLY A 15 -22.38 19.84 -17.39
CA GLY A 15 -20.95 19.52 -17.30
C GLY A 15 -20.61 18.21 -16.60
N CYS A 16 -21.57 17.30 -16.39
CA CYS A 16 -21.23 15.92 -16.06
C CYS A 16 -21.00 15.21 -17.39
N THR A 17 -19.78 15.32 -17.91
CA THR A 17 -19.26 14.28 -18.81
C THR A 17 -19.15 13.04 -17.93
N THR A 18 -20.24 12.28 -17.83
CA THR A 18 -20.13 10.85 -17.58
C THR A 18 -19.35 10.31 -18.77
N GLN A 19 -18.02 10.30 -18.64
CA GLN A 19 -17.25 9.22 -19.20
C GLN A 19 -17.90 7.97 -18.60
N LEU A 20 -18.89 7.42 -19.30
CA LEU A 20 -19.11 5.99 -19.23
C LEU A 20 -17.74 5.43 -19.59
N GLN A 21 -16.96 5.07 -18.56
CA GLN A 21 -15.89 4.13 -18.77
C GLN A 21 -16.54 2.99 -19.55
N PRO A 22 -16.04 2.64 -20.75
CA PRO A 22 -16.51 1.46 -21.42
C PRO A 22 -16.42 0.33 -20.38
N PRO A 23 -17.40 -0.57 -20.30
CA PRO A 23 -17.23 -1.76 -19.47
C PRO A 23 -15.90 -2.35 -19.92
N ILE A 24 -14.92 -2.32 -19.02
CA ILE A 24 -13.70 -3.07 -19.22
C ILE A 24 -14.23 -4.49 -19.12
N GLU A 25 -14.53 -5.05 -20.30
CA GLU A 25 -14.49 -6.49 -20.50
C GLU A 25 -13.23 -6.90 -19.74
N GLU A 26 -13.40 -7.67 -18.67
CA GLU A 26 -12.30 -8.39 -18.05
C GLU A 26 -11.67 -9.14 -19.22
N LYS A 27 -10.67 -8.52 -19.85
CA LYS A 27 -9.72 -9.25 -20.66
C LYS A 27 -9.32 -10.32 -19.68
N GLU A 28 -9.66 -11.56 -19.99
CA GLU A 28 -9.06 -12.72 -19.35
C GLU A 28 -7.56 -12.50 -19.52
N VAL A 29 -6.96 -11.82 -18.53
CA VAL A 29 -5.53 -11.75 -18.37
C VAL A 29 -5.26 -13.17 -17.93
N VAL A 30 -4.91 -13.98 -18.93
CA VAL A 30 -4.52 -15.37 -18.80
C VAL A 30 -3.73 -15.48 -17.51
N VAL A 31 -4.40 -15.98 -16.47
CA VAL A 31 -3.75 -16.40 -15.26
C VAL A 31 -2.84 -17.51 -15.77
N GLN A 32 -1.54 -17.25 -15.86
CA GLN A 32 -0.60 -18.31 -16.18
C GLN A 32 -0.75 -19.34 -15.06
N GLU A 33 -1.45 -20.43 -15.35
CA GLU A 33 -1.72 -21.53 -14.43
C GLU A 33 -0.43 -22.24 -13.94
N THR A 34 0.75 -21.77 -14.35
CA THR A 34 2.05 -22.30 -13.96
C THR A 34 3.12 -21.21 -13.94
N GLY A 35 3.10 -20.36 -12.91
CA GLY A 35 4.34 -19.66 -12.48
C GLY A 35 4.32 -18.14 -12.42
N GLY A 36 3.47 -17.54 -11.58
CA GLY A 36 3.60 -16.15 -11.12
C GLY A 36 3.56 -15.07 -12.22
N TYR A 37 3.68 -13.81 -11.81
CA TYR A 37 3.90 -12.70 -12.74
C TYR A 37 5.40 -12.53 -13.01
N GLU A 38 5.75 -12.03 -14.19
CA GLU A 38 7.12 -11.55 -14.43
C GLU A 38 7.47 -10.47 -13.37
N PRO A 39 8.67 -10.54 -12.77
CA PRO A 39 9.11 -9.51 -11.84
C PRO A 39 9.01 -8.13 -12.46
N TRP A 40 8.61 -7.15 -11.66
CA TRP A 40 8.53 -5.78 -12.11
C TRP A 40 9.94 -5.25 -12.43
N PRO A 41 10.05 -4.20 -13.27
CA PRO A 41 11.34 -3.58 -13.53
C PRO A 41 12.02 -3.17 -12.21
N GLU A 42 13.26 -3.61 -12.00
CA GLU A 42 13.94 -3.52 -10.71
C GLU A 42 13.99 -2.08 -10.16
N GLY A 43 14.28 -1.10 -11.02
CA GLY A 43 14.30 0.32 -10.66
C GLY A 43 12.93 0.86 -10.26
N GLU A 44 11.86 0.39 -10.91
CA GLU A 44 10.49 0.82 -10.60
C GLU A 44 10.04 0.28 -9.26
N LYS A 45 10.32 -1.00 -8.98
CA LYS A 45 9.98 -1.61 -7.69
C LYS A 45 10.63 -0.86 -6.52
N VAL A 46 11.92 -0.52 -6.65
CA VAL A 46 12.65 0.25 -5.63
C VAL A 46 12.10 1.67 -5.49
N TYR A 47 11.75 2.32 -6.60
CA TYR A 47 11.08 3.62 -6.58
C TYR A 47 9.75 3.55 -5.81
N TRP A 48 8.94 2.51 -6.05
CA TRP A 48 7.64 2.33 -5.42
C TRP A 48 7.74 2.03 -3.93
N TYR A 49 8.75 1.27 -3.49
CA TYR A 49 9.06 1.18 -2.07
C TYR A 49 9.30 2.54 -1.43
N ALA A 50 10.14 3.38 -2.05
CA ALA A 50 10.48 4.70 -1.54
C ALA A 50 9.26 5.63 -1.51
N ARG A 51 8.44 5.63 -2.56
CA ARG A 51 7.24 6.48 -2.68
C ARG A 51 6.17 6.13 -1.63
N TYR A 52 5.87 4.85 -1.44
CA TYR A 52 4.93 4.41 -0.40
C TYR A 52 5.47 4.69 1.00
N PHE A 53 6.75 4.39 1.25
CA PHE A 53 7.40 4.71 2.52
C PHE A 53 7.33 6.21 2.81
N PHE A 54 7.69 7.06 1.86
CA PHE A 54 7.65 8.52 2.02
C PHE A 54 6.25 9.00 2.42
N THR A 55 5.23 8.51 1.72
CA THR A 55 3.82 8.86 2.00
C THR A 55 3.40 8.42 3.40
N MET A 56 3.73 7.19 3.81
CA MET A 56 3.42 6.69 5.15
C MET A 56 4.19 7.44 6.23
N ALA A 57 5.50 7.65 6.04
CA ALA A 57 6.36 8.32 6.99
C ALA A 57 6.02 9.82 7.14
N ALA A 58 5.42 10.45 6.13
CA ALA A 58 4.93 11.83 6.23
C ALA A 58 3.63 11.96 7.06
N ASN A 59 2.93 10.85 7.35
CA ASN A 59 1.70 10.88 8.11
C ASN A 59 1.96 10.92 9.63
N LEU A 60 1.53 12.00 10.29
CA LEU A 60 1.71 12.18 11.74
C LEU A 60 1.11 11.05 12.59
N LYS A 61 -0.01 10.46 12.18
CA LYS A 61 -0.62 9.34 12.92
C LYS A 61 0.23 8.08 12.81
N VAL A 62 0.85 7.85 11.66
CA VAL A 62 1.78 6.72 11.47
C VAL A 62 3.02 6.92 12.33
N GLN A 63 3.60 8.14 12.32
CA GLN A 63 4.77 8.47 13.14
C GLN A 63 4.53 8.25 14.65
N GLN A 64 3.30 8.44 15.13
CA GLN A 64 2.94 8.20 16.53
C GLN A 64 2.81 6.71 16.88
N LEU A 65 2.54 5.85 15.89
CA LEU A 65 2.21 4.43 16.11
C LEU A 65 3.38 3.49 15.84
N MET A 66 4.33 3.87 14.99
CA MET A 66 5.40 2.99 14.56
C MET A 66 6.68 3.73 14.21
N THR A 67 7.80 3.00 14.21
CA THR A 67 9.08 3.56 13.80
C THR A 67 9.12 3.76 12.28
N PRO A 68 10.01 4.65 11.76
CA PRO A 68 10.26 4.73 10.33
C PRO A 68 10.69 3.39 9.71
N ARG A 69 11.39 2.53 10.47
CA ARG A 69 11.76 1.20 9.99
C ARG A 69 10.55 0.32 9.78
N ASP A 70 9.63 0.27 10.74
CA ASP A 70 8.39 -0.51 10.60
C ASP A 70 7.55 -0.02 9.43
N ALA A 71 7.43 1.31 9.26
CA ALA A 71 6.71 1.90 8.12
C ALA A 71 7.35 1.51 6.77
N TYR A 72 8.68 1.47 6.69
CA TYR A 72 9.40 1.00 5.50
C TYR A 72 9.14 -0.48 5.21
N GLU A 73 9.18 -1.35 6.24
CA GLU A 73 8.91 -2.78 6.05
C GLU A 73 7.48 -3.06 5.59
N ILE A 74 6.52 -2.27 6.08
CA ILE A 74 5.13 -2.33 5.62
C ILE A 74 5.04 -1.91 4.15
N ALA A 75 5.67 -0.78 3.78
CA ALA A 75 5.72 -0.33 2.39
C ALA A 75 6.30 -1.38 1.44
N LYS A 76 7.42 -1.99 1.85
CA LYS A 76 8.07 -3.04 1.10
C LYS A 76 7.17 -4.27 0.93
N CYS A 77 6.59 -4.76 2.03
CA CYS A 77 5.64 -5.88 2.01
C CYS A 77 4.44 -5.62 1.09
N THR A 78 3.88 -4.41 1.14
CA THR A 78 2.73 -4.02 0.31
C THR A 78 3.08 -4.08 -1.18
N VAL A 79 4.21 -3.49 -1.59
CA VAL A 79 4.64 -3.50 -3.01
C VAL A 79 5.06 -4.89 -3.46
N ASP A 80 5.72 -5.68 -2.59
CA ASP A 80 6.04 -7.09 -2.87
C ASP A 80 4.77 -7.92 -3.14
N LYS A 81 3.71 -7.66 -2.37
CA LYS A 81 2.43 -8.35 -2.55
C LYS A 81 1.78 -7.94 -3.87
N TYR A 82 1.80 -6.66 -4.23
CA TYR A 82 1.29 -6.21 -5.54
C TYR A 82 2.02 -6.87 -6.70
N GLU A 83 3.35 -6.99 -6.64
CA GLU A 83 4.11 -7.69 -7.68
C GLU A 83 3.77 -9.18 -7.73
N SER A 84 3.58 -9.83 -6.58
CA SER A 84 3.24 -11.24 -6.54
C SER A 84 1.84 -11.57 -7.06
N GLU A 85 0.92 -10.60 -7.00
CA GLU A 85 -0.50 -10.78 -7.32
C GLU A 85 -0.91 -10.10 -8.63
N HIS A 86 -0.07 -9.19 -9.17
CA HIS A 86 -0.40 -8.40 -10.36
C HIS A 86 0.83 -8.08 -11.22
N SER A 87 0.59 -7.99 -12.54
CA SER A 87 1.61 -7.55 -13.49
C SER A 87 1.95 -6.07 -13.32
N TRP A 88 3.12 -5.66 -13.81
CA TRP A 88 3.50 -4.25 -13.87
C TRP A 88 2.48 -3.40 -14.64
N GLU A 89 1.89 -3.97 -15.69
CA GLU A 89 0.90 -3.28 -16.53
C GLU A 89 -0.43 -3.08 -15.80
N TRP A 90 -0.86 -4.05 -14.99
CA TRP A 90 -2.00 -3.87 -14.10
C TRP A 90 -1.72 -2.79 -13.06
N PHE A 91 -0.54 -2.82 -12.44
CA PHE A 91 -0.17 -1.83 -11.42
C PHE A 91 -0.14 -0.41 -11.99
N THR A 92 0.42 -0.22 -13.19
CA THR A 92 0.42 1.08 -13.88
C THR A 92 -0.99 1.54 -14.24
N MET A 93 -1.84 0.63 -14.67
CA MET A 93 -3.22 0.94 -15.04
C MET A 93 -4.11 1.30 -13.86
N PHE A 94 -3.88 0.74 -12.66
CA PHE A 94 -4.81 0.90 -11.53
C PHE A 94 -4.24 1.68 -10.33
N LEU A 95 -2.94 1.65 -10.06
CA LEU A 95 -2.36 2.19 -8.82
C LEU A 95 -1.27 3.25 -8.98
N HIS A 96 -0.53 3.26 -10.09
CA HIS A 96 0.68 4.08 -10.26
C HIS A 96 0.43 5.60 -10.13
N ASP A 97 -0.27 6.23 -11.09
CA ASP A 97 -0.53 7.68 -11.04
C ASP A 97 -2.02 8.03 -11.13
N ASN A 98 -2.89 7.07 -10.83
CA ASN A 98 -4.32 7.32 -10.86
C ASN A 98 -4.77 8.15 -9.67
N GLN A 99 -5.31 9.33 -9.96
CA GLN A 99 -5.96 10.19 -8.96
C GLN A 99 -7.34 9.66 -8.53
N LEU A 100 -7.96 8.83 -9.39
CA LEU A 100 -9.26 8.20 -9.14
C LEU A 100 -9.07 6.69 -9.13
N ILE A 101 -9.02 6.13 -7.92
CA ILE A 101 -8.94 4.69 -7.70
C ILE A 101 -10.36 4.16 -7.61
N GLN A 102 -10.65 3.07 -8.33
CA GLN A 102 -11.97 2.44 -8.25
C GLN A 102 -12.20 1.83 -6.85
N PRO A 103 -13.43 1.81 -6.30
CA PRO A 103 -13.67 1.41 -4.91
C PRO A 103 -13.12 0.02 -4.55
N GLN A 104 -13.22 -0.96 -5.45
CA GLN A 104 -12.69 -2.30 -5.24
C GLN A 104 -11.16 -2.33 -5.18
N ILE A 105 -10.49 -1.46 -5.93
CA ILE A 105 -9.03 -1.30 -5.91
C ILE A 105 -8.59 -0.59 -4.62
N GLU A 106 -9.36 0.41 -4.18
CA GLU A 106 -9.12 1.07 -2.89
C GLU A 106 -9.22 0.08 -1.73
N GLN A 107 -10.24 -0.78 -1.75
CA GLN A 107 -10.40 -1.84 -0.76
C GLN A 107 -9.22 -2.82 -0.79
N TYR A 108 -8.79 -3.26 -1.98
CA TYR A 108 -7.63 -4.13 -2.14
C TYR A 108 -6.35 -3.51 -1.55
N VAL A 109 -6.08 -2.23 -1.84
CA VAL A 109 -4.94 -1.48 -1.29
C VAL A 109 -5.00 -1.43 0.24
N TYR A 110 -6.17 -1.13 0.79
CA TYR A 110 -6.38 -1.06 2.23
C TYR A 110 -6.14 -2.42 2.90
N GLU A 111 -6.73 -3.48 2.37
CA GLU A 111 -6.63 -4.84 2.93
C GLU A 111 -5.19 -5.36 2.87
N THR A 112 -4.51 -5.17 1.74
CA THR A 112 -3.11 -5.53 1.54
C THR A 112 -2.19 -4.80 2.51
N THR A 113 -2.36 -3.48 2.64
CA THR A 113 -1.56 -2.67 3.57
C THR A 113 -1.82 -3.06 5.03
N ARG A 114 -3.08 -3.34 5.38
CA ARG A 114 -3.46 -3.81 6.72
C ARG A 114 -2.84 -5.17 7.03
N GLU A 115 -2.86 -6.11 6.09
CA GLU A 115 -2.24 -7.43 6.26
C GLU A 115 -0.74 -7.30 6.53
N CYS A 116 -0.04 -6.47 5.75
CA CYS A 116 1.37 -6.19 5.95
C CYS A 116 1.67 -5.51 7.30
N ALA A 117 0.81 -4.58 7.73
CA ALA A 117 0.94 -3.94 9.05
C ALA A 117 0.78 -4.94 10.20
N VAL A 118 -0.18 -5.86 10.11
CA VAL A 118 -0.38 -6.93 11.11
C VAL A 118 0.85 -7.86 11.13
N LYS A 119 1.34 -8.28 9.97
CA LYS A 119 2.55 -9.09 9.85
C LYS A 119 3.77 -8.41 10.47
N GLN A 120 3.96 -7.12 10.21
CA GLN A 120 5.09 -6.37 10.77
C GLN A 120 4.97 -6.22 12.29
N ARG A 121 3.78 -5.91 12.79
CA ARG A 121 3.54 -5.80 14.24
C ARG A 121 3.88 -7.10 14.98
N ALA A 122 3.46 -8.24 14.43
CA ALA A 122 3.78 -9.55 15.01
C ALA A 122 5.30 -9.82 15.05
N LYS A 123 6.05 -9.41 14.02
CA LYS A 123 7.52 -9.49 14.00
C LYS A 123 8.17 -8.56 15.03
N SER A 124 7.68 -7.34 15.17
CA SER A 124 8.26 -6.38 16.12
C SER A 124 7.95 -6.76 17.58
N GLU A 125 6.81 -7.38 17.85
CA GLU A 125 6.47 -7.92 19.17
C GLU A 125 7.31 -9.16 19.53
N SER A 126 7.57 -10.06 18.58
CA SER A 126 8.46 -11.22 18.80
C SER A 126 9.93 -10.84 18.93
N ALA A 127 10.39 -9.82 18.21
CA ALA A 127 11.74 -9.27 18.37
C ALA A 127 11.93 -8.67 19.77
N LYS A 128 10.95 -7.90 20.28
CA LYS A 128 10.99 -7.34 21.64
C LYS A 128 11.04 -8.44 22.72
N SER A 129 10.26 -9.51 22.59
CA SER A 129 10.30 -10.61 23.56
C SER A 129 11.66 -11.32 23.56
N THR A 130 12.26 -11.49 22.38
CA THR A 130 13.59 -12.08 22.21
C THR A 130 14.68 -11.18 22.79
N ASP A 131 14.63 -9.87 22.56
CA ASP A 131 15.56 -8.90 23.12
C ASP A 131 15.51 -8.86 24.65
N VAL A 132 14.32 -8.93 25.24
CA VAL A 132 14.14 -9.02 26.70
C VAL A 132 14.73 -10.32 27.24
N LEU A 133 14.53 -11.45 26.56
CA LEU A 133 15.13 -12.72 26.93
C LEU A 133 16.67 -12.66 26.85
N TYR A 134 17.21 -12.07 25.79
CA TYR A 134 18.64 -11.94 25.56
C TYR A 134 19.30 -10.99 26.54
N THR A 135 18.71 -9.81 26.81
CA THR A 135 19.20 -8.87 27.83
C THR A 135 19.15 -9.48 29.24
N ASN A 136 18.08 -10.17 29.61
CA ASN A 136 18.01 -10.87 30.89
C ASN A 136 19.06 -11.99 31.00
N THR A 137 19.32 -12.71 29.92
CA THR A 137 20.37 -13.76 29.87
C THR A 137 21.76 -13.14 29.98
N MET A 138 22.03 -12.06 29.25
CA MET A 138 23.30 -11.32 29.32
C MET A 138 23.53 -10.69 30.70
N ILE A 139 22.49 -10.17 31.34
CA ILE A 139 22.56 -9.64 32.72
C ILE A 139 22.88 -10.77 33.72
N LYS A 140 22.25 -11.96 33.60
CA LYS A 140 22.56 -13.12 34.45
C LYS A 140 23.99 -13.63 34.27
N ILE A 141 24.48 -13.70 33.03
CA ILE A 141 25.88 -14.03 32.72
C ILE A 141 26.83 -13.02 33.35
N LYS A 142 26.50 -11.72 33.27
CA LYS A 142 27.33 -10.63 33.84
C LYS A 142 27.30 -10.59 35.38
N LEU A 143 26.25 -11.11 36.01
CA LEU A 143 26.08 -11.20 37.46
C LEU A 143 26.54 -12.56 38.04
N GLY A 144 27.10 -13.46 37.24
CA GLY A 144 27.65 -14.75 37.70
C GLY A 144 26.60 -15.72 38.26
N THR A 145 25.33 -15.55 37.92
CA THR A 145 24.24 -16.46 38.34
C THR A 145 23.92 -17.41 37.18
N THR A 146 24.36 -18.66 37.30
CA THR A 146 24.10 -19.72 36.31
C THR A 146 22.61 -20.08 36.28
N LEU A 147 22.11 -20.47 35.09
CA LEU A 147 20.74 -20.88 34.78
C LEU A 147 20.12 -21.86 35.79
#